data_AF-A0A7V9F0D0-F1
#
_entry.id   AF-A0A7V9F0D0-F1
#
_cell.length_a   1.000
_cell.length_b   1.000
_cell.length_c   1.000
_cell.angle_alpha   90.00
_cell.angle_beta   90.00
_cell.angle_gamma   90.00
#
_symmetry.space_group_name_H-M   'P 1'
#
loop_
_entity.id
_entity.type
_entity.pdbx_description
1 polymer ?
#
loop_
_entity_poly.entity_id
_entity_poly.type
_entity_poly.pdbx_seq_one_letter_code
_entity_poly.pdbx_strand_id
1 'polypeptide(L)'
;MGAFTDGLNEQVGHEFAASQQYVAIAVHYDAQTLPRLAAHFYRQAVEERNHALMLVQYLLDAGDRIAIPGVVAPQTEFADVVEPVRLALEQERRVTDQISALTRLART
;
A
#
# COMPACT_ATOMS: atom_id res chain seq x y z
N MET A 1 -12.04 9.52 17.83
CA MET A 1 -10.65 9.82 17.42
C MET A 1 -10.68 11.12 16.65
N GLY A 2 -9.55 11.83 16.54
CA GLY A 2 -9.47 13.01 15.68
C GLY A 2 -9.48 12.59 14.21
N ALA A 3 -10.00 13.43 13.31
CA ALA A 3 -10.11 13.12 11.88
C ALA A 3 -8.76 12.71 11.25
N PHE A 4 -7.65 13.28 11.73
CA PHE A 4 -6.31 12.93 11.30
C PHE A 4 -5.90 11.51 11.74
N THR A 5 -6.10 11.16 13.01
CA THR A 5 -5.82 9.82 13.56
C THR A 5 -6.67 8.74 12.87
N ASP A 6 -7.93 9.04 12.56
CA ASP A 6 -8.81 8.13 11.81
C ASP A 6 -8.27 7.92 10.38
N GLY A 7 -7.87 8.99 9.70
CA GLY A 7 -7.25 8.91 8.38
C GLY A 7 -5.93 8.12 8.38
N LEU A 8 -5.09 8.26 9.40
CA LEU A 8 -3.86 7.49 9.52
C LEU A 8 -4.13 6.00 9.67
N ASN A 9 -5.13 5.62 10.48
CA ASN A 9 -5.53 4.22 10.62
C ASN A 9 -6.07 3.64 9.31
N GLU A 10 -6.80 4.44 8.52
CA GLU A 10 -7.23 4.05 7.18
C GLU A 10 -6.02 3.84 6.25
N GLN A 11 -5.05 4.76 6.29
CA GLN A 11 -3.85 4.69 5.48
C GLN A 11 -3.00 3.45 5.78
N VAL A 12 -2.89 3.03 7.04
CA VAL A 12 -2.24 1.75 7.42
C VAL A 12 -2.84 0.58 6.63
N GLY A 13 -4.17 0.56 6.45
CA GLY A 13 -4.84 -0.45 5.64
C GLY A 13 -4.52 -0.37 4.15
N HIS A 14 -4.49 0.85 3.61
CA HIS A 14 -4.13 1.10 2.21
C HIS A 14 -2.71 0.62 1.91
N GLU A 15 -1.73 0.92 2.77
CA GLU A 15 -0.33 0.50 2.59
C GLU A 15 -0.16 -1.03 2.70
N PHE A 16 -0.86 -1.69 3.64
CA PHE A 16 -0.83 -3.16 3.70
C PHE A 16 -1.52 -3.82 2.49
N ALA A 17 -2.61 -3.23 1.99
CA ALA A 17 -3.25 -3.68 0.76
C ALA A 17 -2.34 -3.51 -0.46
N ALA A 18 -1.64 -2.39 -0.54
CA ALA A 18 -0.64 -2.11 -1.56
C ALA A 18 0.50 -3.13 -1.55
N SER A 19 1.05 -3.42 -0.36
CA SER A 19 2.05 -4.48 -0.15
C SER A 19 1.55 -5.83 -0.69
N GLN A 20 0.33 -6.24 -0.32
CA GLN A 20 -0.23 -7.52 -0.73
C GLN A 20 -0.48 -7.57 -2.26
N GLN A 21 -0.93 -6.46 -2.85
CA GLN A 21 -1.11 -6.34 -4.30
C GLN A 21 0.22 -6.46 -5.05
N TYR A 22 1.30 -5.87 -4.54
CA TYR A 22 2.64 -5.99 -5.13
C TYR A 22 3.21 -7.40 -5.02
N VAL A 23 2.90 -8.17 -3.96
CA VAL A 23 3.21 -9.61 -3.93
C VAL A 23 2.49 -10.35 -5.05
N ALA A 24 1.19 -10.10 -5.26
CA ALA A 24 0.42 -10.77 -6.33
C ALA A 24 0.97 -10.44 -7.73
N ILE A 25 1.33 -9.18 -7.97
CA ILE A 25 1.97 -8.75 -9.22
C ILE A 25 3.33 -9.44 -9.41
N ALA A 26 4.14 -9.52 -8.36
CA ALA A 26 5.45 -10.16 -8.43
C ALA A 26 5.34 -11.65 -8.80
N VAL A 27 4.42 -12.38 -8.14
CA VAL A 27 4.15 -13.79 -8.43
C VAL A 27 3.66 -13.99 -9.87
N HIS A 28 2.81 -13.09 -10.37
CA HIS A 28 2.35 -13.13 -11.76
C HIS A 28 3.52 -12.99 -12.75
N TYR A 29 4.46 -12.08 -12.50
CA TYR A 29 5.65 -11.93 -13.34
C TYR A 29 6.62 -13.12 -13.23
N ASP A 30 6.78 -13.71 -12.05
CA ASP A 30 7.58 -14.94 -11.88
C ASP A 30 6.99 -16.10 -12.68
N ALA A 31 5.67 -16.29 -12.63
CA ALA A 31 4.97 -17.32 -13.39
C ALA A 31 5.12 -17.15 -14.91
N GLN A 32 5.35 -15.92 -15.38
CA GLN A 32 5.63 -15.59 -16.78
C GLN A 32 7.12 -15.58 -17.13
N THR A 33 8.02 -16.01 -16.24
CA THR A 33 9.47 -15.99 -16.46
C THR A 33 10.01 -14.57 -16.71
N LEU A 34 9.48 -13.58 -15.98
CA LEU A 34 9.91 -12.17 -16.03
C LEU A 34 10.59 -11.74 -14.69
N PRO A 35 11.72 -12.36 -14.31
CA PRO A 35 12.26 -12.29 -12.95
C PRO A 35 12.72 -10.90 -12.53
N ARG A 36 13.09 -10.03 -13.48
CA ARG A 36 13.49 -8.64 -13.17
C ARG A 36 12.30 -7.79 -12.74
N LEU A 37 11.14 -8.01 -13.36
CA LEU A 37 9.89 -7.34 -13.00
C LEU A 37 9.36 -7.90 -11.67
N ALA A 38 9.37 -9.23 -11.51
CA ALA A 38 9.01 -9.86 -10.25
C ALA A 38 9.86 -9.34 -9.08
N ALA A 39 11.19 -9.34 -9.23
CA ALA A 39 12.10 -8.82 -8.21
C ALA A 39 11.86 -7.34 -7.88
N HIS A 40 11.44 -6.52 -8.86
CA HIS A 40 11.06 -5.13 -8.60
C HIS A 40 9.83 -5.07 -7.69
N PHE A 41 8.76 -5.78 -8.04
CA PHE A 41 7.52 -5.75 -7.25
C PHE A 41 7.64 -6.42 -5.88
N TYR A 42 8.47 -7.45 -5.69
CA TYR A 42 8.76 -7.94 -4.34
C TYR A 42 9.45 -6.88 -3.46
N ARG A 43 10.34 -6.07 -4.03
CA ARG A 43 10.95 -4.96 -3.26
C ARG A 43 9.93 -3.89 -2.92
N GLN A 44 9.07 -3.52 -3.88
CA GLN A 44 7.98 -2.57 -3.64
C GLN A 44 7.01 -3.08 -2.57
N ALA A 45 6.67 -4.38 -2.58
CA ALA A 45 5.83 -4.95 -1.52
C ALA A 45 6.43 -4.77 -0.11
N VAL A 46 7.74 -4.98 0.02
CA VAL A 46 8.45 -4.74 1.30
C VAL A 46 8.45 -3.25 1.66
N GLU A 47 8.59 -2.36 0.68
CA GLU A 47 8.53 -0.91 0.87
C GLU A 47 7.17 -0.45 1.42
N GLU A 48 6.06 -0.87 0.80
CA GLU A 48 4.71 -0.52 1.29
C GLU A 48 4.40 -1.10 2.66
N ARG A 49 4.85 -2.33 2.92
CA ARG A 49 4.76 -2.90 4.27
C ARG A 49 5.48 -2.02 5.29
N ASN A 50 6.65 -1.49 4.93
CA ASN A 50 7.39 -0.61 5.83
C ASN A 50 6.70 0.77 5.97
N HIS A 51 6.08 1.31 4.92
CA HIS A 51 5.24 2.51 5.02
C HIS A 51 4.11 2.32 6.04
N ALA A 52 3.37 1.20 5.95
CA ALA A 52 2.32 0.86 6.91
C ALA A 52 2.85 0.84 8.35
N LEU A 53 4.00 0.19 8.56
CA LEU A 53 4.62 0.06 9.88
C LEU A 53 5.17 1.39 10.41
N MET A 54 5.62 2.30 9.55
CA MET A 54 6.01 3.65 9.95
C MET A 54 4.82 4.45 10.48
N LEU A 55 3.66 4.35 9.82
CA LEU A 55 2.42 5.00 10.30
C LEU A 55 1.94 4.39 11.62
N VAL A 56 2.01 3.07 11.77
CA VAL A 56 1.72 2.39 13.03
C VAL A 56 2.64 2.88 14.16
N GLN A 57 3.95 2.98 13.89
CA GLN A 57 4.90 3.48 14.88
C GLN A 57 4.60 4.92 15.29
N TYR A 58 4.28 5.79 14.33
CA TYR A 58 3.88 7.17 14.63
C TYR A 58 2.67 7.24 15.56
N LEU A 59 1.63 6.43 15.30
CA LEU A 59 0.44 6.37 16.16
C LEU A 59 0.76 5.85 17.56
N LEU A 60 1.65 4.86 17.68
CA LEU A 60 2.12 4.35 18.99
C LEU A 60 2.82 5.46 19.78
N ASP A 61 3.74 6.18 19.14
CA ASP A 61 4.53 7.24 19.76
C ASP A 61 3.65 8.42 20.20
N ALA A 62 2.57 8.69 19.48
CA ALA A 62 1.57 9.70 19.83
C ALA A 62 0.62 9.27 20.97
N GLY A 63 0.65 7.99 21.39
CA GLY A 63 -0.31 7.44 22.35
C GLY A 63 -1.73 7.31 21.78
N ASP A 64 -1.87 7.31 20.45
CA ASP A 64 -3.14 7.23 19.75
C ASP A 64 -3.62 5.78 19.62
N ARG A 65 -4.93 5.62 19.46
CA ARG A 65 -5.52 4.30 19.20
C ARG A 65 -5.18 3.83 17.79
N ILE A 66 -4.71 2.59 17.70
CA ILE A 66 -4.36 1.93 16.44
C ILE A 66 -5.37 0.83 16.10
N ALA A 67 -5.69 0.74 14.82
CA ALA A 67 -6.37 -0.38 14.21
C ALA A 67 -5.47 -0.97 13.12
N ILE A 68 -5.38 -2.30 13.09
CA ILE A 68 -4.77 -3.04 11.99
C ILE A 68 -5.91 -3.66 11.19
N PRO A 69 -6.37 -3.02 10.10
CA PRO A 69 -7.50 -3.52 9.34
C PRO A 69 -7.09 -4.78 8.55
N GLY A 70 -8.08 -5.61 8.25
CA GLY A 70 -7.91 -6.70 7.31
C GLY A 70 -7.63 -6.18 5.90
N VAL A 71 -6.88 -6.94 5.12
CA VAL A 71 -6.53 -6.62 3.73
C VAL A 71 -7.48 -7.37 2.79
N VAL A 72 -8.01 -6.68 1.78
CA VAL A 72 -8.80 -7.31 0.73
C VAL A 72 -7.92 -8.23 -0.12
N ALA A 73 -8.51 -9.28 -0.70
CA ALA A 73 -7.76 -10.14 -1.61
C ALA A 73 -7.23 -9.32 -2.80
N PRO A 74 -5.94 -9.45 -3.16
CA PRO A 74 -5.38 -8.72 -4.29
C PRO A 74 -5.89 -9.30 -5.61
N GLN A 75 -5.83 -8.50 -6.67
CA GLN A 75 -6.00 -9.00 -8.03
C GLN A 75 -4.81 -9.89 -8.39
N THR A 76 -5.08 -11.11 -8.84
CA THR A 76 -4.06 -12.12 -9.20
C THR A 76 -4.06 -12.50 -10.68
N GLU A 77 -5.13 -12.17 -11.39
CA GLU A 77 -5.27 -12.44 -12.83
C GLU A 77 -5.16 -11.12 -13.61
N PHE A 78 -4.42 -11.17 -14.71
CA PHE A 78 -4.15 -10.02 -15.57
C PHE A 78 -4.18 -10.48 -17.03
N ALA A 79 -4.73 -9.64 -17.90
CA ALA A 79 -4.89 -9.90 -19.32
C ALA A 79 -3.57 -9.87 -20.08
N ASP A 80 -2.60 -9.07 -19.64
CA ASP A 80 -1.29 -8.95 -20.26
C ASP A 80 -0.19 -8.54 -19.27
N VAL A 81 1.05 -8.45 -19.75
CA VAL A 81 2.22 -8.07 -18.96
C VAL A 81 2.26 -6.59 -18.57
N VAL A 82 1.41 -5.74 -19.15
CA VAL A 82 1.36 -4.29 -18.93
C VAL A 82 0.33 -3.93 -17.86
N GLU A 83 -0.77 -4.67 -17.77
CA GLU A 83 -1.85 -4.44 -16.81
C GLU A 83 -1.37 -4.39 -15.34
N PRO A 84 -0.47 -5.26 -14.85
CA PRO A 84 0.05 -5.15 -13.49
C PRO A 84 0.78 -3.81 -13.25
N VAL A 85 1.54 -3.30 -14.23
CA VAL A 85 2.21 -1.99 -14.12
C VAL A 85 1.20 -0.85 -14.10
N ARG A 86 0.14 -0.95 -14.91
CA ARG A 86 -0.94 0.05 -14.94
C ARG A 86 -1.68 0.09 -13.60
N LEU A 87 -2.01 -1.07 -13.05
CA LEU A 87 -2.63 -1.19 -11.74
C LEU A 87 -1.75 -0.57 -10.64
N ALA A 88 -0.45 -0.87 -10.66
CA ALA A 88 0.51 -0.28 -9.73
C ALA A 88 0.55 1.25 -9.83
N LEU A 89 0.63 1.80 -11.04
CA LEU A 89 0.64 3.25 -11.26
C LEU A 89 -0.65 3.93 -10.75
N GLU A 90 -1.81 3.30 -10.96
CA GLU A 90 -3.09 3.80 -10.45
C GLU A 90 -3.15 3.77 -8.92
N GLN A 91 -2.59 2.72 -8.31
CA GLN A 91 -2.47 2.61 -6.86
C GLN A 91 -1.58 3.70 -6.27
N GLU A 92 -0.39 3.95 -6.85
CA GLU A 92 0.53 5.00 -6.41
C GLU A 92 -0.09 6.40 -6.47
N ARG A 93 -0.85 6.68 -7.54
CA ARG A 93 -1.59 7.95 -7.66
C ARG A 93 -2.64 8.09 -6.55
N ARG A 94 -3.36 7.01 -6.24
CA ARG A 94 -4.35 7.01 -5.15
C ARG A 94 -3.69 7.23 -3.79
N VAL A 95 -2.59 6.55 -3.50
CA VAL A 95 -1.82 6.73 -2.27
C VAL A 95 -1.32 8.18 -2.16
N THR A 96 -0.82 8.76 -3.25
CA THR A 96 -0.40 10.17 -3.29
C THR A 96 -1.53 11.13 -2.93
N ASP A 97 -2.74 10.90 -3.45
CA ASP A 97 -3.91 11.71 -3.14
C ASP A 97 -4.37 11.56 -1.68
N GLN A 98 -4.31 10.33 -1.14
CA GLN A 98 -4.61 10.03 0.26
C GLN A 98 -3.63 10.73 1.21
N ILE A 99 -2.33 10.64 0.97
CA ILE A 99 -1.29 11.33 1.76
C ILE A 99 -1.45 12.86 1.67
N SER A 100 -1.81 13.37 0.49
CA SER A 100 -2.11 14.79 0.31
C SER A 100 -3.34 15.21 1.14
N ALA A 101 -4.35 14.35 1.28
CA ALA A 101 -5.51 14.59 2.13
C ALA A 101 -5.14 14.58 3.63
N LEU A 102 -4.33 13.62 4.08
CA LEU A 102 -3.81 13.58 5.45
C LEU A 102 -3.02 14.84 5.81
N THR A 103 -2.18 15.30 4.88
CA THR A 103 -1.40 16.55 5.08
C THR A 103 -2.31 17.77 5.23
N ARG A 104 -3.46 17.81 4.55
CA ARG A 104 -4.45 18.87 4.74
C ARG A 104 -5.12 18.77 6.12
N LEU A 105 -5.51 17.57 6.55
CA LEU A 105 -6.11 17.34 7.88
C LEU A 105 -5.15 17.69 9.02
N ALA A 106 -3.84 17.47 8.86
CA ALA A 106 -2.85 17.83 9.87
C ALA A 106 -2.67 19.35 10.08
N ARG A 107 -3.21 20.18 9.16
CA ARG A 107 -3.09 21.65 9.19
C ARG A 107 -4.36 22.36 9.68
N THR A 108 -5.38 21.59 10.05
CA THR A 108 -6.66 22.09 10.59
C THR A 108 -6.74 21.80 12.07
#